data_AF-A0A512B7V7-F1
#
_entry.id   AF-A0A512B7V7-F1
#
_cell.length_a   1.000
_cell.length_b   1.000
_cell.length_c   1.000
_cell.angle_alpha   90.00
_cell.angle_beta   90.00
_cell.angle_gamma   90.00
#
_symmetry.space_group_name_H-M   'P 1'
#
loop_
_entity.id
_entity.type
_entity.pdbx_description
1 polymer ?
#
loop_
_entity_poly.entity_id
_entity_poly.type
_entity_poly.pdbx_seq_one_letter_code
_entity_poly.pdbx_strand_id
1 'polypeptide(L)'
;MCSNSINKSLKSIDFVDNVKPNIKTSTFEITFKPSAKVDFDQLKKKVEDAGFTVANFVAAINFNNIQAKTSQPVKVGDKTFYILNARDQNLNGNTEVRIVNKGFVSGKESKKITLATTSPARGVYNVTI
;
A
#
# COMPACT_ATOMS: atom_id res chain seq x y z
N MET A 1 -14.49 -11.14 17.16
CA MET A 1 -15.06 -9.77 17.08
C MET A 1 -14.13 -8.71 16.47
N CYS A 2 -12.83 -8.95 16.26
CA CYS A 2 -11.89 -7.94 15.72
C CYS A 2 -12.02 -7.65 14.21
N SER A 3 -12.27 -8.68 13.39
CA SER A 3 -12.32 -8.54 11.92
C SER A 3 -13.50 -7.66 11.44
N ASN A 4 -14.60 -7.62 12.19
CA ASN A 4 -15.77 -6.80 11.86
C ASN A 4 -15.51 -5.30 12.00
N SER A 5 -14.68 -4.87 12.97
CA SER A 5 -14.36 -3.46 13.18
C SER A 5 -13.58 -2.91 11.99
N ILE A 6 -12.49 -3.61 11.62
CA ILE A 6 -11.66 -3.27 10.47
C ILE A 6 -12.49 -3.26 9.18
N ASN A 7 -13.32 -4.29 8.97
CA ASN A 7 -14.19 -4.39 7.80
C ASN A 7 -15.13 -3.18 7.67
N LYS A 8 -15.78 -2.77 8.78
CA LYS A 8 -16.65 -1.58 8.79
C LYS A 8 -15.86 -0.30 8.51
N SER A 9 -14.68 -0.15 9.12
CA SER A 9 -13.84 1.04 8.91
C SER A 9 -13.37 1.16 7.47
N LEU A 10 -12.94 0.06 6.84
CA LEU A 10 -12.53 0.04 5.43
C LEU A 10 -13.70 0.29 4.47
N LYS A 11 -14.87 -0.28 4.76
CA LYS A 11 -16.10 -0.05 3.96
C LYS A 11 -16.64 1.38 4.07
N SER A 12 -16.27 2.13 5.12
CA SER A 12 -16.65 3.53 5.27
C SER A 12 -15.86 4.50 4.38
N ILE A 13 -14.92 4.00 3.57
CA ILE A 13 -14.07 4.82 2.71
C ILE A 13 -14.71 4.94 1.34
N ASP A 14 -14.87 6.17 0.85
CA ASP A 14 -15.64 6.43 -0.37
C ASP A 14 -15.08 5.77 -1.65
N PHE A 15 -13.76 5.61 -1.73
CA PHE A 15 -13.08 4.97 -2.87
C PHE A 15 -13.00 3.44 -2.78
N VAL A 16 -13.44 2.85 -1.66
CA VAL A 16 -13.50 1.39 -1.49
C VAL A 16 -14.83 0.90 -2.06
N ASP A 17 -14.74 -0.10 -2.93
CA ASP A 17 -15.90 -0.74 -3.56
C ASP A 17 -16.31 -1.99 -2.76
N ASN A 18 -15.35 -2.88 -2.52
CA ASN A 18 -15.58 -4.11 -1.77
C ASN A 18 -14.45 -4.39 -0.79
N VAL A 19 -14.80 -5.03 0.33
CA VAL A 19 -13.85 -5.52 1.32
C VAL A 19 -14.22 -6.95 1.65
N LYS A 20 -13.33 -7.87 1.31
CA LYS A 20 -13.49 -9.30 1.55
C LYS A 20 -12.47 -9.76 2.61
N PRO A 21 -12.91 -9.98 3.86
CA PRO A 21 -12.03 -10.54 4.88
C PRO A 21 -11.74 -12.02 4.58
N ASN A 22 -10.47 -12.39 4.65
CA ASN A 22 -10.02 -13.78 4.64
C ASN A 22 -9.60 -14.18 6.06
N ILE A 23 -10.49 -14.91 6.75
CA ILE A 23 -10.29 -15.30 8.14
C ILE A 23 -9.14 -16.31 8.29
N LYS A 24 -8.90 -17.14 7.26
CA LYS A 24 -7.85 -18.18 7.31
C LYS A 24 -6.46 -17.56 7.33
N THR A 25 -6.24 -16.54 6.52
CA THR A 25 -4.96 -15.82 6.41
C THR A 25 -4.92 -14.54 7.25
N SER A 26 -6.04 -14.18 7.90
CA SER A 26 -6.20 -12.90 8.59
C SER A 26 -5.88 -11.68 7.71
N THR A 27 -6.20 -11.76 6.41
CA THR A 27 -6.00 -10.67 5.44
C THR A 27 -7.33 -10.08 5.00
N PHE A 28 -7.29 -8.88 4.41
CA PHE A 28 -8.45 -8.23 3.81
C PHE A 28 -8.13 -7.93 2.36
N GLU A 29 -8.90 -8.49 1.45
CA GLU A 29 -8.86 -8.14 0.03
C GLU A 29 -9.76 -6.91 -0.18
N ILE A 30 -9.18 -5.83 -0.66
CA ILE A 30 -9.88 -4.56 -0.87
C ILE A 30 -9.93 -4.31 -2.37
N THR A 31 -11.14 -4.19 -2.90
CA THR A 31 -11.38 -3.75 -4.27
C THR A 31 -11.73 -2.27 -4.25
N PHE A 32 -11.05 -1.49 -5.07
CA PHE A 32 -11.31 -0.06 -5.20
C PHE A 32 -12.25 0.22 -6.36
N LYS A 33 -13.02 1.31 -6.24
CA LYS A 33 -13.91 1.74 -7.32
C LYS A 33 -13.10 2.14 -8.55
N PRO A 34 -13.59 1.84 -9.77
CA PRO A 34 -12.94 2.29 -10.99
C PRO A 34 -12.82 3.82 -11.00
N SER A 35 -11.66 4.33 -11.42
CA SER A 35 -11.35 5.76 -11.49
C SER A 35 -11.34 6.53 -10.17
N ALA A 36 -11.45 5.85 -9.02
CA ALA A 36 -11.35 6.51 -7.74
C ALA A 36 -9.89 6.86 -7.39
N LYS A 37 -9.68 8.03 -6.79
CA LYS A 37 -8.37 8.42 -6.25
C LYS A 37 -8.13 7.69 -4.94
N VAL A 38 -7.45 6.55 -5.01
CA VAL A 38 -7.10 5.74 -3.84
C VAL A 38 -6.08 6.51 -2.98
N ASP A 39 -6.33 6.62 -1.68
CA ASP A 39 -5.38 7.17 -0.71
C ASP A 39 -4.97 6.10 0.31
N PHE A 40 -3.73 5.65 0.24
CA PHE A 40 -3.19 4.64 1.16
C PHE A 40 -3.09 5.17 2.59
N ASP A 41 -2.84 6.47 2.77
CA ASP A 41 -2.74 7.06 4.10
C ASP A 41 -4.12 7.11 4.78
N GLN A 42 -5.19 7.36 4.01
CA GLN A 42 -6.55 7.28 4.51
C GLN A 42 -6.95 5.86 4.92
N LEU A 43 -6.55 4.85 4.13
CA LEU A 43 -6.76 3.44 4.47
C LEU A 43 -6.09 3.08 5.80
N LYS A 44 -4.80 3.41 5.93
CA LYS A 44 -4.04 3.19 7.16
C LYS A 44 -4.71 3.88 8.35
N LYS A 45 -5.05 5.16 8.22
CA LYS A 45 -5.68 5.94 9.29
C LYS A 45 -6.98 5.29 9.77
N LYS A 46 -7.84 4.82 8.86
CA LYS A 46 -9.09 4.12 9.22
C LYS A 46 -8.86 2.80 9.97
N VAL A 47 -7.78 2.09 9.67
CA VAL A 47 -7.38 0.87 10.39
C VAL A 47 -6.84 1.22 11.78
N GLU A 48 -6.03 2.27 11.90
CA GLU A 48 -5.50 2.78 13.17
C GLU A 48 -6.61 3.33 14.07
N ASP A 49 -7.56 4.09 13.53
CA ASP A 49 -8.74 4.61 14.22
C ASP A 49 -9.64 3.47 14.74
N ALA A 50 -9.60 2.30 14.08
CA ALA A 50 -10.30 1.10 14.54
C ALA A 50 -9.56 0.36 15.68
N GLY A 51 -8.38 0.83 16.08
CA GLY A 51 -7.54 0.25 17.14
C GLY A 51 -6.56 -0.82 16.64
N PHE A 52 -6.30 -0.90 15.34
CA PHE A 52 -5.43 -1.93 14.74
C PHE A 52 -4.24 -1.31 14.01
N THR A 53 -3.19 -2.11 13.80
CA THR A 53 -2.02 -1.68 13.02
C THR A 53 -1.87 -2.53 11.77
N VAL A 54 -1.37 -1.93 10.70
CA VAL A 54 -1.13 -2.63 9.43
C VAL A 54 0.23 -3.33 9.52
N ALA A 55 0.21 -4.65 9.55
CA ALA A 55 1.42 -5.47 9.59
C ALA A 55 2.05 -5.64 8.19
N ASN A 56 1.20 -5.74 7.17
CA ASN A 56 1.60 -5.90 5.79
C ASN A 56 0.55 -5.26 4.86
N PHE A 57 1.01 -4.49 3.88
CA PHE A 57 0.16 -3.86 2.89
C PHE A 57 0.72 -4.10 1.49
N VAL A 58 -0.04 -4.84 0.67
CA VAL A 58 0.29 -5.13 -0.72
C VAL A 58 -0.77 -4.48 -1.60
N ALA A 59 -0.32 -3.68 -2.57
CA ALA A 59 -1.18 -3.03 -3.54
C ALA A 59 -0.85 -3.56 -4.93
N ALA A 60 -1.87 -3.96 -5.68
CA ALA A 60 -1.73 -4.23 -7.10
C ALA A 60 -1.77 -2.91 -7.86
N ILE A 61 -0.67 -2.57 -8.54
CA ILE A 61 -0.55 -1.35 -9.34
C ILE A 61 -0.35 -1.74 -10.80
N ASN A 62 -1.14 -1.13 -11.68
CA ASN A 62 -0.93 -1.27 -13.11
C ASN A 62 0.19 -0.30 -13.56
N PHE A 63 1.32 -0.86 -13.97
CA PHE A 63 2.43 -0.11 -14.55
C PHE A 63 2.33 -0.16 -16.07
N ASN A 64 2.49 0.99 -16.74
CA ASN A 64 2.49 1.07 -18.20
C ASN A 64 3.92 1.27 -18.72
N ASN A 65 4.65 0.16 -18.85
CA ASN A 65 6.03 0.11 -19.35
C ASN A 65 6.98 1.07 -18.60
N ILE A 66 7.05 0.94 -17.28
CA ILE A 66 7.94 1.74 -16.43
C ILE A 66 9.20 0.96 -16.12
N GLN A 67 10.36 1.55 -16.40
CA GLN A 67 11.65 1.00 -15.98
C GLN A 67 11.82 1.18 -14.46
N ALA A 68 11.69 0.09 -13.72
CA ALA A 68 11.93 0.07 -12.28
C ALA A 68 13.44 -0.01 -12.01
N LYS A 69 13.96 1.02 -11.35
CA LYS A 69 15.34 1.07 -10.86
C LYS A 69 15.36 1.30 -9.36
N THR A 70 16.37 0.74 -8.71
CA THR A 70 16.50 0.84 -7.24
C THR A 70 16.64 2.31 -6.84
N SER A 71 15.84 2.72 -5.85
CA SER A 71 15.82 4.09 -5.31
C SER A 71 15.45 5.19 -6.31
N GLN A 72 14.88 4.85 -7.47
CA GLN A 72 14.35 5.86 -8.40
C GLN A 72 12.84 6.07 -8.20
N PRO A 73 12.36 7.32 -8.35
CA PRO A 73 10.94 7.64 -8.26
C PRO A 73 10.20 7.17 -9.52
N VAL A 74 9.20 6.31 -9.30
CA VAL A 74 8.25 5.85 -10.31
C VAL A 74 6.94 6.59 -10.11
N LYS A 75 6.50 7.39 -11.09
CA LYS A 75 5.21 8.09 -11.02
C LYS A 75 4.09 7.22 -11.59
N VAL A 76 3.02 7.06 -10.82
CA VAL A 76 1.78 6.41 -11.27
C VAL A 76 0.61 7.30 -10.86
N GLY A 77 -0.01 7.94 -11.85
CA GLY A 77 -1.00 9.00 -11.60
C GLY A 77 -0.41 10.15 -10.77
N ASP A 78 -1.08 10.51 -9.68
CA ASP A 78 -0.68 11.59 -8.76
C ASP A 78 0.30 11.12 -7.67
N LYS A 79 0.77 9.86 -7.71
CA LYS A 79 1.61 9.25 -6.67
C LYS A 79 3.01 8.92 -7.18
N THR A 80 3.98 8.95 -6.28
CA THR A 80 5.37 8.60 -6.52
C THR A 80 5.77 7.40 -5.68
N PHE A 81 6.33 6.38 -6.30
CA PHE A 81 6.76 5.14 -5.68
C PHE A 81 8.28 4.99 -5.78
N TYR A 82 8.95 4.77 -4.66
CA TYR A 82 10.38 4.46 -4.61
C TYR A 82 10.57 2.97 -4.40
N ILE A 83 11.07 2.28 -5.42
CA ILE A 83 11.25 0.83 -5.35
C ILE A 83 12.62 0.53 -4.74
N LEU A 84 12.65 -0.11 -3.57
CA LEU A 84 13.88 -0.30 -2.80
C LEU A 84 14.71 -1.51 -3.26
N ASN A 85 14.08 -2.49 -3.91
CA ASN A 85 14.70 -3.75 -4.31
C ASN A 85 14.50 -4.04 -5.82
N ALA A 86 14.43 -3.00 -6.64
CA ALA A 86 14.24 -3.20 -8.08
C ALA A 86 15.49 -3.83 -8.69
N ARG A 87 15.35 -5.06 -9.19
CA ARG A 87 16.27 -5.64 -10.16
C ARG A 87 15.92 -4.98 -11.49
N ASP A 88 16.82 -4.20 -12.09
CA ASP A 88 16.55 -3.39 -13.29
C ASP A 88 15.63 -4.11 -14.29
N GLN A 89 14.33 -3.78 -14.25
CA GLN A 89 13.29 -4.48 -15.00
C GLN A 89 12.21 -3.51 -15.46
N ASN A 90 11.61 -3.81 -16.60
CA ASN A 90 10.45 -3.08 -17.07
C ASN A 90 9.18 -3.67 -16.45
N LEU A 91 8.51 -2.88 -15.62
CA LEU A 91 7.20 -3.20 -15.08
C LEU A 91 6.14 -2.86 -16.12
N ASN A 92 5.42 -3.88 -16.57
CA ASN A 92 4.30 -3.73 -17.49
C ASN A 92 3.14 -4.63 -17.04
N GLY A 93 1.96 -4.04 -16.89
CA GLY A 93 0.76 -4.70 -16.40
C GLY A 93 0.58 -4.58 -14.89
N ASN A 94 -0.27 -5.44 -14.34
CA ASN A 94 -0.61 -5.44 -12.93
C ASN A 94 0.51 -6.09 -12.11
N THR A 95 1.21 -5.31 -11.28
CA THR A 95 2.28 -5.78 -10.41
C THR A 95 1.92 -5.52 -8.97
N GLU A 96 2.09 -6.54 -8.13
CA GLU A 96 1.93 -6.40 -6.68
C GLU A 96 3.15 -5.71 -6.09
N VAL A 97 2.92 -4.59 -5.40
CA VAL A 97 3.96 -3.87 -4.67
C VAL A 97 3.62 -3.86 -3.19
N ARG A 98 4.60 -4.14 -2.35
CA ARG A 98 4.46 -4.07 -0.90
C ARG A 98 4.88 -2.70 -0.42
N ILE A 99 4.00 -1.98 0.29
CA ILE A 99 4.32 -0.67 0.86
C ILE A 99 5.06 -0.86 2.17
N VAL A 100 6.24 -0.24 2.28
CA VAL A 100 7.15 -0.38 3.42
C VAL A 100 7.30 0.89 4.26
N ASN A 101 6.46 1.89 4.00
CA ASN A 101 6.39 3.11 4.79
C ASN A 101 6.02 2.83 6.25
N LYS A 102 6.42 3.74 7.15
CA LYS A 102 6.10 3.64 8.58
C LYS A 102 4.58 3.54 8.82
N GLY A 103 4.17 2.48 9.50
CA GLY A 103 2.77 2.17 9.79
C GLY A 103 2.04 1.37 8.72
N PHE A 104 2.74 0.95 7.66
CA PHE A 104 2.31 -0.11 6.73
C PHE A 104 3.05 -1.44 6.94
N VAL A 105 4.08 -1.41 7.79
CA VAL A 105 4.87 -2.56 8.23
C VAL A 105 5.04 -2.52 9.75
N SER A 106 5.36 -3.67 10.34
CA SER A 106 5.64 -3.75 11.77
C SER A 106 6.81 -2.85 12.18
N GLY A 107 6.79 -2.34 13.42
CA GLY A 107 7.84 -1.45 13.93
C GLY A 107 9.25 -2.08 13.97
N LYS A 108 9.34 -3.42 14.02
CA LYS A 108 10.62 -4.13 13.89
C LYS A 108 11.13 -4.11 12.46
N GLU A 109 10.23 -4.29 11.50
CA GLU A 109 10.57 -4.33 10.08
C GLU A 109 10.93 -2.94 9.56
N SER A 110 10.17 -1.91 9.94
CA SER A 110 10.47 -0.52 9.56
C SER A 110 11.88 -0.06 9.97
N LYS A 111 12.45 -0.65 11.04
CA LYS A 111 13.82 -0.35 11.50
C LYS A 111 14.89 -1.02 10.65
N LYS A 112 14.56 -2.13 9.97
CA LYS A 112 15.48 -2.89 9.11
C LYS A 112 15.50 -2.38 7.67
N ILE A 113 14.42 -1.71 7.25
CA ILE A 113 14.25 -1.23 5.88
C ILE A 113 14.91 0.14 5.73
N THR A 114 15.91 0.24 4.87
CA THR A 114 16.50 1.51 4.46
C THR A 114 15.59 2.17 3.44
N LEU A 115 14.83 3.18 3.85
CA LEU A 115 13.95 3.94 2.97
C LEU A 115 14.78 4.85 2.04
N ALA A 116 14.38 4.94 0.77
CA ALA A 116 15.02 5.86 -0.19
C ALA A 116 14.66 7.31 0.11
N THR A 117 13.48 7.56 0.70
CA THR A 117 13.08 8.86 1.22
C THR A 117 12.40 8.74 2.57
N THR A 118 12.86 9.56 3.52
CA THR A 118 12.33 9.68 4.88
C THR A 118 11.22 10.73 5.00
N SER A 119 10.95 11.48 3.92
CA SER A 119 9.96 12.56 3.95
C SER A 119 8.55 12.02 3.69
N PRO A 120 7.60 12.18 4.63
CA PRO A 120 6.20 11.82 4.45
C PRO A 120 5.51 12.88 3.61
N ALA A 121 5.97 13.11 2.38
CA ALA A 121 5.20 13.88 1.42
C ALA A 121 3.96 13.05 1.04
N ARG A 122 2.76 13.62 1.19
CA ARG A 122 1.52 12.96 0.76
C ARG A 122 1.68 12.50 -0.69
N GLY A 123 1.37 11.23 -0.95
CA GLY A 123 1.52 10.64 -2.28
C GLY A 123 2.90 10.05 -2.58
N VAL A 124 3.84 10.01 -1.63
CA VAL A 124 5.15 9.37 -1.80
C VAL A 124 5.26 8.09 -0.96
N TYR A 125 5.51 6.95 -1.62
CA TYR A 125 5.54 5.64 -0.99
C TYR A 125 6.82 4.88 -1.34
N ASN A 126 7.51 4.36 -0.35
CA ASN A 126 8.58 3.37 -0.53
C ASN A 126 7.93 2.00 -0.64
N VAL A 127 8.34 1.23 -1.66
CA VAL A 127 7.76 -0.07 -1.96
C VAL A 127 8.84 -1.10 -2.27
N THR A 128 8.48 -2.36 -2.11
CA THR A 128 9.26 -3.51 -2.56
C THR A 128 8.43 -4.39 -3.47
N ILE A 129 9.07 -4.97 -4.48
CA ILE A 129 8.50 -5.91 -5.46
C ILE A 129 9.09 -7.31 -5.31
#